data_AF-A0A9C9Y509-F1
#
_entry.id   AF-A0A9C9Y509-F1
#
_cell.length_a   1.000
_cell.length_b   1.000
_cell.length_c   1.000
_cell.angle_alpha   90.00
_cell.angle_beta   90.00
_cell.angle_gamma   90.00
#
_symmetry.space_group_name_H-M   'P 1'
#
loop_
_entity.id
_entity.type
_entity.pdbx_description
1 polymer ?
#
loop_
_entity_poly.entity_id
_entity_poly.type
_entity_poly.pdbx_seq_one_letter_code
_entity_poly.pdbx_strand_id
1 'polypeptide(L)' 'ILIKMGITEFLYFPSIPVKVTINEFIEIAKDYSSENSSTFINGILDKISKKYLKERKINKIGRGLI' A
#
# COMPACT_ATOMS: atom_id res chain seq x y z
N ILE A 1 3.99 -10.16 -7.03
CA ILE A 1 3.15 -10.66 -5.91
C ILE A 1 2.89 -9.56 -4.88
N LEU A 2 3.93 -8.84 -4.41
CA LEU A 2 3.83 -7.71 -3.46
C LEU A 2 2.73 -6.69 -3.79
N ILE A 3 2.65 -6.20 -5.03
CA ILE A 3 1.61 -5.23 -5.44
C ILE A 3 0.19 -5.81 -5.26
N LYS A 4 -0.04 -7.08 -5.59
CA LYS A 4 -1.35 -7.73 -5.40
C LYS A 4 -1.72 -7.82 -3.92
N MET A 5 -0.75 -8.08 -3.05
CA MET A 5 -0.95 -8.12 -1.60
C MET A 5 -1.26 -6.72 -1.06
N GLY A 6 -0.51 -5.69 -1.47
CA GLY A 6 -0.80 -4.29 -1.09
C GLY A 6 -2.19 -3.82 -1.54
N ILE A 7 -2.62 -4.18 -2.75
CA ILE A 7 -3.99 -3.90 -3.23
C ILE A 7 -5.04 -4.60 -2.35
N THR A 8 -4.79 -5.85 -1.99
CA THR A 8 -5.70 -6.64 -1.15
C THR A 8 -5.85 -5.97 0.23
N GLU A 9 -4.75 -5.53 0.81
CA GLU A 9 -4.75 -4.84 2.10
C GLU A 9 -5.44 -3.48 2.04
N PHE A 10 -5.29 -2.73 0.94
CA PHE A 10 -6.05 -1.50 0.73
C PHE A 10 -7.56 -1.72 0.76
N LEU A 11 -8.05 -2.79 0.10
CA LEU A 11 -9.47 -2.99 -0.14
C LEU A 11 -10.19 -3.74 0.99
N TYR A 12 -9.51 -4.69 1.64
CA TYR A 12 -10.18 -5.65 2.52
C TYR A 12 -9.75 -5.55 3.99
N PHE A 13 -8.71 -4.75 4.31
CA PHE A 13 -8.15 -4.65 5.65
C PHE A 13 -8.38 -3.24 6.20
N PRO A 14 -9.57 -2.97 6.78
CA PRO A 14 -9.93 -1.62 7.17
C PRO A 14 -9.07 -1.11 8.34
N SER A 15 -8.58 -1.99 9.22
CA SER A 15 -7.79 -1.62 10.41
C SER A 15 -6.35 -1.16 10.11
N ILE A 16 -5.85 -1.36 8.89
CA ILE A 16 -4.47 -1.05 8.53
C ILE A 16 -4.40 0.23 7.70
N PRO A 17 -3.75 1.32 8.17
CA PRO A 17 -3.65 2.56 7.41
C PRO A 17 -2.92 2.37 6.07
N VAL A 18 -3.38 3.07 5.03
CA VAL A 18 -2.81 3.01 3.67
C VAL A 18 -1.30 3.28 3.67
N LYS A 19 -0.85 4.27 4.45
CA LYS A 19 0.57 4.64 4.54
C LYS A 19 1.42 3.53 5.16
N VAL A 20 0.89 2.85 6.16
CA VAL A 20 1.58 1.73 6.82
C VAL A 20 1.76 0.59 5.82
N THR A 21 0.68 0.18 5.14
CA THR A 21 0.73 -0.82 4.06
C THR A 21 1.84 -0.49 3.05
N ILE A 22 1.89 0.74 2.53
CA ILE A 22 2.90 1.15 1.55
C ILE A 22 4.32 1.00 2.10
N ASN A 23 4.57 1.51 3.32
CA ASN A 23 5.88 1.44 3.95
C ASN A 23 6.35 -0.01 4.14
N GLU A 24 5.50 -0.89 4.69
CA GLU A 24 5.85 -2.31 4.92
C GLU A 24 6.20 -3.03 3.60
N PHE A 25 5.44 -2.79 2.53
CA PHE A 25 5.74 -3.40 1.23
C PHE A 25 7.01 -2.84 0.57
N ILE A 26 7.41 -1.61 0.89
CA ILE A 26 8.70 -1.05 0.44
C ILE A 26 9.85 -1.72 1.18
N GLU A 27 9.75 -1.90 2.50
CA GLU A 27 10.79 -2.59 3.29
C GLU A 27 10.93 -4.06 2.86
N ILE A 28 9.82 -4.79 2.68
CA ILE A 28 9.85 -6.16 2.13
C ILE A 28 10.51 -6.19 0.74
N ALA A 29 10.27 -5.18 -0.09
CA ALA A 29 10.91 -5.11 -1.41
C ALA A 29 12.42 -4.88 -1.34
N LYS A 30 12.92 -4.18 -0.32
CA LYS A 30 14.36 -4.00 -0.10
C LYS A 30 15.02 -5.30 0.35
N ASP A 31 14.35 -6.05 1.23
CA ASP A 31 14.89 -7.30 1.79
C ASP A 31 14.90 -8.46 0.79
N TYR A 32 13.89 -8.53 -0.09
CA TYR A 32 13.65 -9.70 -0.94
C TYR A 32 13.73 -9.40 -2.45
N SER A 33 14.12 -8.19 -2.85
CA SER A 33 14.20 -7.81 -4.26
C SER A 33 15.39 -6.88 -4.55
N SER A 34 15.41 -6.28 -5.74
CA SER A 34 16.43 -5.29 -6.11
C SER A 34 16.08 -3.89 -5.56
N GLU A 35 17.09 -3.05 -5.35
CA GLU A 35 16.89 -1.65 -4.90
C GLU A 35 15.89 -0.89 -5.79
N ASN A 36 15.95 -1.09 -7.10
CA ASN A 36 15.03 -0.51 -8.08
C ASN A 36 13.57 -0.95 -7.88
N SER A 37 13.35 -2.15 -7.33
CA SER A 37 12.01 -2.69 -7.09
C SER A 37 11.28 -1.97 -5.96
N SER A 38 12.01 -1.49 -4.95
CA SER A 38 11.43 -0.72 -3.83
C SER A 38 10.82 0.61 -4.32
N THR A 39 11.56 1.35 -5.15
CA THR A 39 11.10 2.59 -5.78
C THR A 39 9.92 2.33 -6.73
N PHE A 40 9.98 1.25 -7.51
CA PHE A 40 8.89 0.87 -8.41
C PHE A 40 7.60 0.54 -7.65
N ILE A 41 7.69 -0.26 -6.58
CA ILE A 41 6.54 -0.64 -5.74
C ILE A 41 5.95 0.59 -5.06
N ASN A 42 6.77 1.48 -4.51
CA ASN A 42 6.32 2.74 -3.93
C ASN A 42 5.48 3.56 -4.92
N GLY A 43 6.01 3.78 -6.13
CA GLY A 43 5.32 4.55 -7.17
C GLY A 43 3.99 3.93 -7.61
N ILE A 44 3.94 2.60 -7.76
CA ILE A 44 2.71 1.89 -8.15
C ILE A 44 1.67 1.92 -7.02
N LEU A 45 2.04 1.58 -5.79
CA LEU A 45 1.11 1.53 -4.67
C LEU A 45 0.59 2.93 -4.31
N ASP A 46 1.43 3.97 -4.36
CA ASP A 46 1.00 5.36 -4.15
C ASP A 46 -0.06 5.78 -5.19
N LYS A 47 0.21 5.53 -6.48
CA LYS A 47 -0.73 5.86 -7.56
C LYS A 47 -2.07 5.12 -7.42
N ILE A 48 -2.02 3.84 -7.07
CA ILE A 48 -3.23 3.02 -6.86
C ILE A 48 -4.00 3.52 -5.63
N SER A 49 -3.31 3.81 -4.52
CA SER A 49 -3.94 4.27 -3.30
C SER A 49 -4.72 5.58 -3.53
N LYS A 50 -4.12 6.54 -4.23
CA LYS A 50 -4.77 7.81 -4.61
C LYS A 50 -6.00 7.58 -5.50
N LYS A 51 -5.88 6.68 -6.48
CA LYS A 51 -7.01 6.30 -7.35
C LYS A 51 -8.16 5.71 -6.54
N TYR A 52 -7.89 4.74 -5.66
CA TYR A 52 -8.92 4.06 -4.90
C TYR A 52 -9.54 4.92 -3.80
N LEU A 53 -8.78 5.85 -3.20
CA LEU A 53 -9.33 6.87 -2.31
C LEU A 53 -10.30 7.80 -3.07
N LYS A 54 -9.93 8.25 -4.27
CA LYS A 54 -10.81 9.06 -5.14
C LYS A 54 -12.09 8.30 -5.54
N GLU A 55 -11.96 7.00 -5.83
CA GLU A 55 -13.08 6.12 -6.15
C GLU A 55 -13.88 5.65 -4.91
N ARG A 56 -13.52 6.10 -3.70
CA ARG A 56 -14.11 5.67 -2.41
C ARG A 56 -14.14 4.14 -2.22
N LYS A 57 -13.15 3.44 -2.78
CA LYS A 57 -12.99 1.98 -2.67
C LYS A 57 -12.26 1.54 -1.40
N ILE A 58 -11.48 2.45 -0.82
CA ILE A 58 -10.75 2.20 0.42
C ILE A 58 -11.60 2.68 1.59
N ASN A 59 -11.97 1.77 2.48
CA ASN A 59 -12.64 2.07 3.74
C ASN A 59 -11.72 1.70 4.89
N LYS A 60 -11.11 2.69 5.54
CA LYS A 60 -10.16 2.49 6.65
C LYS A 60 -10.80 2.92 7.97
N ILE A 61 -10.52 2.17 9.03
CA ILE A 61 -10.99 2.37 10.39
C ILE A 61 -9.77 2.31 11.32
N GLY A 62 -9.81 3.04 12.44
CA GLY A 62 -8.76 2.98 13.47
C GLY A 62 -7.87 4.22 13.55
N ARG A 63 -6.82 4.13 14.37
CA ARG A 63 -5.93 5.24 14.71
C ARG A 63 -4.86 5.42 13.62
N GLY A 64 -4.66 6.65 13.14
CA GLY A 64 -3.77 6.96 12.00
C GLY A 64 -4.49 7.50 10.76
N LEU A 65 -5.78 7.84 10.88
CA LEU A 65 -6.58 8.56 9.86
C LEU A 65 -6.48 10.09 9.99
N ILE A 66 -5.62 10.58 10.89
CA ILE A 66 -5.42 11.99 11.25
C ILE A 66 -4.03 12.42 10.80
#